data_AF-A0A941FI28-F1
#
_entry.id   AF-A0A941FI28-F1
#
_cell.length_a   1.000
_cell.length_b   1.000
_cell.length_c   1.000
_cell.angle_alpha   90.00
_cell.angle_beta   90.00
_cell.angle_gamma   90.00
#
_symmetry.space_group_name_H-M   'P 1'
#
loop_
_entity.id
_entity.type
_entity.pdbx_description
1 polymer ?
#
loop_
_entity_poly.entity_id
_entity_poly.type
_entity_poly.pdbx_seq_one_letter_code
_entity_poly.pdbx_strand_id
1 'polypeptide(L)'
;MDPEGFTDVIKKIRPHTDHIYFHLMGEPFLNKNLGTFLDISAENDLKVNITTNGTLIQRSKTSCSQKALRQVNISLHSFEANDTTNSLDSYVSNIADFINEANEKSEVICAIRLWNMDTAELKASNGLNDDILSMLEEKLSLDIRLSEALQQKNNIKLRDRVYINMAEKFEWPELDRDIIDENIFCYALRDQLGILVDGTVVPCCLIVKENTAWKYIRNIT
;
A
#
# COMPACT_ATOMS: atom_id res chain seq x y z
N MET A 1 4.52 8.68 17.17
CA MET A 1 5.21 7.51 17.73
C MET A 1 6.70 7.62 17.49
N ASP A 2 7.47 7.55 18.56
CA ASP A 2 8.92 7.43 18.56
C ASP A 2 9.34 5.94 18.54
N PRO A 3 10.63 5.62 18.39
CA PRO A 3 11.12 4.24 18.40
C PRO A 3 10.84 3.46 19.70
N GLU A 4 10.85 4.13 20.85
CA GLU A 4 10.59 3.47 22.14
C GLU A 4 9.12 3.03 22.24
N GLY A 5 8.17 3.93 21.95
CA GLY A 5 6.75 3.59 21.91
C GLY A 5 6.45 2.52 20.87
N PHE A 6 7.12 2.55 19.70
CA PHE A 6 6.96 1.50 18.70
C PHE A 6 7.47 0.14 19.20
N THR A 7 8.62 0.11 19.88
CA THR A 7 9.17 -1.12 20.48
C THR A 7 8.21 -1.76 21.48
N ASP A 8 7.58 -0.94 22.33
CA ASP A 8 6.60 -1.42 23.30
C ASP A 8 5.35 -1.99 22.63
N VAL A 9 4.89 -1.35 21.54
CA VAL A 9 3.80 -1.88 20.73
C VAL A 9 4.19 -3.22 20.10
N ILE A 10 5.36 -3.29 19.46
CA ILE A 10 5.84 -4.51 18.79
C ILE A 10 5.91 -5.69 19.77
N LYS A 11 6.49 -5.50 20.96
CA LYS A 11 6.56 -6.55 22.00
C LYS A 11 5.19 -7.08 22.40
N LYS A 12 4.18 -6.20 22.47
CA LYS A 12 2.80 -6.58 22.85
C LYS A 12 2.08 -7.31 21.73
N ILE A 13 2.28 -6.92 20.47
CA ILE A 13 1.55 -7.53 19.34
C ILE A 13 2.23 -8.79 18.80
N ARG A 14 3.54 -8.96 19.02
CA ARG A 14 4.30 -10.07 18.45
C ARG A 14 3.70 -11.45 18.73
N PRO A 15 3.21 -11.77 19.94
CA PRO A 15 2.58 -13.07 20.22
C PRO A 15 1.27 -13.32 19.45
N HIS A 16 0.72 -12.30 18.78
CA HIS A 16 -0.60 -12.36 18.14
C HIS A 16 -0.54 -12.28 16.61
N THR A 17 0.61 -11.92 16.02
CA THR A 17 0.78 -11.86 14.57
C THR A 17 2.23 -12.06 14.15
N ASP A 18 2.39 -12.48 12.90
CA ASP A 18 3.66 -12.43 12.18
C ASP A 18 3.73 -11.25 11.20
N HIS A 19 2.65 -10.45 11.07
CA HIS A 19 2.52 -9.42 10.04
C HIS A 19 2.02 -8.08 10.58
N ILE A 20 2.66 -7.00 10.11
CA ILE A 20 2.23 -5.63 10.36
C ILE A 20 2.15 -4.84 9.05
N TYR A 21 1.27 -3.83 9.01
CA TYR A 21 0.95 -3.08 7.81
C TYR A 21 1.07 -1.58 8.07
N PHE A 22 1.95 -0.92 7.34
CA PHE A 22 2.14 0.53 7.41
C PHE A 22 1.31 1.19 6.32
N HIS A 23 0.14 1.73 6.68
CA HIS A 23 -0.73 2.42 5.72
C HIS A 23 -1.88 3.28 6.28
N LEU A 24 -2.17 3.30 7.59
CA LEU A 24 -3.40 3.97 8.01
C LEU A 24 -3.22 5.49 7.92
N MET A 25 -4.04 6.10 7.06
CA MET A 25 -4.24 7.55 6.90
C MET A 25 -2.98 8.39 6.66
N GLY A 26 -1.94 7.84 6.01
CA GLY A 26 -0.78 8.63 5.64
C GLY A 26 0.18 7.94 4.69
N GLU A 27 1.15 8.71 4.20
CA GLU A 27 2.26 8.21 3.38
C GLU A 27 3.40 7.72 4.30
N PRO A 28 3.67 6.40 4.37
CA PRO A 28 4.68 5.86 5.29
C PRO A 28 6.08 6.45 5.08
N PHE A 29 6.43 6.83 3.85
CA PHE A 29 7.74 7.41 3.54
C PHE A 29 7.93 8.85 4.05
N LEU A 30 6.90 9.49 4.61
CA LEU A 30 7.07 10.74 5.37
C LEU A 30 7.63 10.52 6.78
N ASN A 31 7.55 9.29 7.30
CA ASN A 31 8.01 9.01 8.65
C ASN A 31 9.53 8.84 8.70
N LYS A 32 10.23 9.78 9.35
CA LYS A 32 11.69 9.76 9.49
C LYS A 32 12.23 8.52 10.22
N ASN A 33 11.40 7.88 11.05
CA ASN A 33 11.76 6.70 11.82
C ASN A 33 11.42 5.39 11.11
N LEU A 34 10.94 5.42 9.86
CA LEU A 34 10.51 4.22 9.13
C LEU A 34 11.60 3.14 9.09
N GLY A 35 12.85 3.54 8.82
CA GLY A 35 13.99 2.62 8.84
C GLY A 35 14.12 1.92 10.19
N THR A 36 14.14 2.68 11.29
CA THR A 36 14.22 2.14 12.65
C THR A 36 13.04 1.21 12.98
N PHE A 37 11.82 1.53 12.51
CA PHE A 37 10.67 0.65 12.73
C PHE A 37 10.79 -0.67 11.97
N LEU A 38 11.33 -0.65 10.75
CA LEU A 38 11.62 -1.87 10.00
C LEU A 38 12.70 -2.71 10.70
N ASP A 39 13.72 -2.09 11.29
CA ASP A 39 14.75 -2.80 12.06
C ASP A 39 14.16 -3.44 13.34
N ILE A 40 13.39 -2.68 14.13
CA ILE A 40 12.69 -3.21 15.31
C ILE A 40 11.75 -4.36 14.93
N SER A 41 11.06 -4.25 13.78
CA SER A 41 10.20 -5.32 13.28
C SER A 41 11.01 -6.57 12.93
N ALA A 42 12.19 -6.41 12.33
CA ALA A 42 13.08 -7.52 11.99
C ALA A 42 13.60 -8.23 13.24
N GLU A 43 14.01 -7.47 14.28
CA GLU A 43 14.48 -7.99 15.56
C GLU A 43 13.42 -8.82 16.30
N ASN A 44 12.15 -8.61 15.96
CA ASN A 44 11.02 -9.32 16.54
C ASN A 44 10.39 -10.34 15.55
N ASP A 45 11.07 -10.71 14.46
CA ASP A 45 10.59 -11.67 13.46
C ASP A 45 9.22 -11.32 12.83
N LEU A 46 8.92 -10.02 12.71
CA LEU A 46 7.70 -9.53 12.05
C LEU A 46 7.94 -9.21 10.58
N LYS A 47 6.95 -9.53 9.74
CA LYS A 47 6.92 -9.22 8.32
C LYS A 47 6.10 -7.96 8.08
N VAL A 48 6.73 -6.95 7.51
CA VAL A 48 6.12 -5.63 7.26
C VAL A 48 5.62 -5.54 5.82
N ASN A 49 4.38 -5.08 5.68
CA ASN A 49 3.82 -4.67 4.40
C ASN A 49 3.62 -3.15 4.40
N ILE A 50 4.14 -2.45 3.41
CA ILE A 50 3.95 -1.00 3.25
C ILE A 50 2.90 -0.76 2.16
N THR A 51 2.02 0.22 2.35
CA THR A 51 1.20 0.76 1.25
C THR A 51 1.53 2.24 1.09
N THR A 52 1.91 2.62 -0.14
CA THR A 52 2.40 3.96 -0.49
C THR A 52 1.64 4.48 -1.69
N ASN A 53 1.54 5.80 -1.77
CA ASN A 53 1.04 6.54 -2.93
C ASN A 53 2.13 6.73 -4.01
N GLY A 54 3.35 6.25 -3.75
CA GLY A 54 4.47 6.27 -4.70
C GLY A 54 5.15 7.64 -4.90
N THR A 55 4.57 8.74 -4.41
CA THR A 55 5.12 10.10 -4.64
C THR A 55 6.50 10.30 -4.01
N LEU A 56 6.81 9.55 -2.95
CA LEU A 56 8.08 9.59 -2.22
C LEU A 56 8.91 8.31 -2.38
N ILE A 57 8.59 7.46 -3.36
CA ILE A 57 9.20 6.13 -3.55
C ILE A 57 10.73 6.19 -3.73
N GLN A 58 11.26 7.28 -4.28
CA GLN A 58 12.71 7.45 -4.45
C GLN A 58 13.44 7.62 -3.11
N ARG A 59 12.77 8.15 -2.08
CA ARG A 59 13.36 8.31 -0.73
C ARG A 59 13.48 6.98 0.00
N SER A 60 12.80 5.93 -0.45
CA SER A 60 12.72 4.64 0.23
C SER A 60 13.60 3.55 -0.35
N LYS A 61 14.42 3.85 -1.38
CA LYS A 61 15.36 2.89 -1.98
C LYS A 61 16.26 2.20 -0.96
N THR A 62 16.65 2.89 0.11
CA THR A 62 17.47 2.32 1.20
C THR A 62 16.68 1.33 2.08
N SER A 63 15.36 1.51 2.22
CA SER A 63 14.50 0.64 3.04
C SER A 63 14.20 -0.71 2.40
N CYS A 64 14.39 -0.85 1.09
CA CYS A 64 14.13 -2.11 0.35
C CYS A 64 15.03 -3.28 0.77
N SER A 65 16.19 -2.99 1.37
CA SER A 65 17.12 -4.02 1.83
C SER A 65 16.85 -4.50 3.26
N GLN A 66 15.85 -3.93 3.94
CA GLN A 66 15.58 -4.26 5.34
C GLN A 66 14.84 -5.59 5.44
N LYS A 67 15.36 -6.49 6.29
CA LYS A 67 14.91 -7.88 6.41
C LYS A 67 13.43 -8.05 6.70
N ALA A 68 12.84 -7.11 7.44
CA ALA A 68 11.42 -7.18 7.79
C ALA A 68 10.50 -6.82 6.64
N LEU A 69 10.96 -6.04 5.64
CA LEU A 69 10.11 -5.58 4.56
C LEU A 69 9.77 -6.75 3.64
N ARG A 70 8.50 -7.15 3.63
CA ARG A 70 7.99 -8.28 2.87
C ARG A 70 7.30 -7.84 1.58
N GLN A 71 6.56 -6.75 1.61
CA GLN A 71 5.78 -6.28 0.47
C GLN A 71 5.60 -4.78 0.46
N VAL A 72 5.65 -4.19 -0.73
CA VAL A 72 5.30 -2.79 -1.00
C VAL A 72 4.13 -2.77 -1.97
N ASN A 73 3.05 -2.14 -1.52
CA ASN A 73 1.85 -1.93 -2.30
C ASN A 73 1.82 -0.48 -2.79
N ILE A 74 1.79 -0.29 -4.10
CA ILE A 74 1.94 1.03 -4.72
C ILE A 74 0.61 1.38 -5.38
N SER A 75 -0.12 2.33 -4.78
CA SER A 75 -1.39 2.82 -5.32
C SER A 75 -1.11 3.97 -6.29
N LEU A 76 -1.43 3.79 -7.58
CA LEU A 76 -1.08 4.78 -8.61
C LEU A 76 -2.12 5.91 -8.80
N HIS A 77 -3.32 5.74 -8.25
CA HIS A 77 -4.43 6.72 -8.33
C HIS A 77 -4.16 8.05 -7.68
N SER A 78 -3.21 8.06 -6.77
CA SER A 78 -2.85 9.23 -6.01
C SER A 78 -2.17 10.31 -6.85
N PHE A 79 -1.82 10.03 -8.12
CA PHE A 79 -1.31 11.06 -9.01
C PHE A 79 -2.38 12.13 -9.33
N GLU A 80 -3.64 11.76 -9.55
CA GLU A 80 -4.71 12.74 -9.81
C GLU A 80 -5.09 13.53 -8.54
N ALA A 81 -5.04 12.87 -7.38
CA ALA A 81 -5.46 13.45 -6.11
C ALA A 81 -4.39 14.31 -5.42
N ASN A 82 -3.12 14.16 -5.81
CA ASN A 82 -2.03 14.98 -5.31
C ASN A 82 -1.58 15.91 -6.43
N ASP A 83 -1.67 17.22 -6.19
CA ASP A 83 -1.19 18.29 -7.07
C ASP A 83 0.35 18.21 -7.15
N THR A 84 0.88 17.21 -7.87
CA THR A 84 2.30 16.93 -7.92
C THR A 84 2.95 17.80 -8.98
N THR A 85 4.04 18.48 -8.60
CA THR A 85 4.88 19.28 -9.49
C THR A 85 5.62 18.48 -10.57
N ASN A 86 5.51 17.15 -10.56
CA ASN A 86 6.23 16.24 -11.46
C ASN A 86 5.30 15.72 -12.58
N SER A 87 5.86 15.48 -13.76
CA SER A 87 5.12 14.83 -14.86
C SER A 87 4.73 13.40 -14.51
N LEU A 88 3.62 12.92 -15.10
CA LEU A 88 3.17 11.53 -14.99
C LEU A 88 4.29 10.55 -15.39
N ASP A 89 5.02 10.86 -16.46
CA ASP A 89 6.16 10.06 -16.92
C ASP A 89 7.24 9.88 -15.84
N SER A 90 7.62 10.98 -15.15
CA SER A 90 8.60 10.92 -14.07
C SER A 90 8.08 10.09 -12.89
N TYR A 91 6.81 10.26 -12.54
CA TYR A 91 6.17 9.47 -11.48
C TYR A 91 6.19 7.97 -11.77
N VAL A 92 5.72 7.55 -12.95
CA VAL A 92 5.71 6.13 -13.35
C VAL A 92 7.12 5.58 -13.50
N SER A 93 8.07 6.37 -14.03
CA SER A 93 9.50 5.99 -14.10
C SER A 93 10.08 5.72 -12.73
N ASN A 94 9.85 6.62 -11.77
CA ASN A 94 10.36 6.45 -10.41
C ASN A 94 9.84 5.18 -9.74
N ILE A 95 8.60 4.78 -10.04
CA ILE A 95 7.99 3.54 -9.55
C ILE A 95 8.57 2.32 -10.26
N ALA A 96 8.71 2.36 -11.59
CA ALA A 96 9.30 1.27 -12.35
C ALA A 96 10.75 0.99 -11.92
N ASP A 97 11.56 2.05 -11.74
CA ASP A 97 12.92 1.98 -11.22
C ASP A 97 12.97 1.32 -9.85
N PHE A 98 12.08 1.72 -8.95
CA PHE A 98 11.96 1.12 -7.62
C PHE A 98 11.62 -0.37 -7.70
N ILE A 99 10.66 -0.74 -8.55
CA ILE A 99 10.23 -2.14 -8.73
C ILE A 99 11.39 -2.98 -9.26
N ASN A 100 12.08 -2.51 -10.30
CA ASN A 100 13.23 -3.20 -10.87
C ASN A 100 14.34 -3.37 -9.83
N GLU A 101 14.69 -2.31 -9.10
CA GLU A 101 15.73 -2.35 -8.06
C GLU A 101 15.34 -3.30 -6.91
N ALA A 102 14.10 -3.24 -6.43
CA ALA A 102 13.61 -4.13 -5.38
C ALA A 102 13.61 -5.60 -5.86
N ASN A 103 13.23 -5.85 -7.11
CA ASN A 103 13.19 -7.19 -7.68
C ASN A 103 14.58 -7.81 -7.84
N GLU A 104 15.57 -7.01 -8.23
CA GLU A 104 16.96 -7.45 -8.43
C GLU A 104 17.73 -7.61 -7.11
N LYS A 105 17.54 -6.70 -6.16
CA LYS A 105 18.40 -6.61 -4.96
C LYS A 105 17.77 -7.17 -3.70
N SER A 106 16.51 -7.60 -3.72
CA SER A 106 15.79 -8.05 -2.53
C SER A 106 14.73 -9.12 -2.82
N GLU A 107 14.16 -9.66 -1.75
CA GLU A 107 13.03 -10.58 -1.78
C GLU A 107 11.67 -9.86 -1.63
N VAL A 108 11.65 -8.53 -1.71
CA VAL A 108 10.45 -7.72 -1.53
C VAL A 108 9.47 -7.98 -2.67
N ILE A 109 8.20 -8.19 -2.31
CA ILE A 109 7.10 -8.25 -3.27
C ILE A 109 6.63 -6.82 -3.61
N CYS A 110 6.56 -6.49 -4.90
CA CYS A 110 5.97 -5.25 -5.36
C CYS A 110 4.58 -5.52 -5.96
N ALA A 111 3.56 -4.85 -5.43
CA ALA A 111 2.19 -4.97 -5.90
C ALA A 111 1.64 -3.59 -6.29
N ILE A 112 1.50 -3.36 -7.60
CA ILE A 112 0.88 -2.16 -8.16
C ILE A 112 -0.64 -2.28 -7.99
N ARG A 113 -1.31 -1.20 -7.60
CA ARG A 113 -2.75 -1.13 -7.42
C ARG A 113 -3.33 -0.02 -8.30
N LEU A 114 -4.16 -0.41 -9.26
CA LEU A 114 -4.95 0.42 -10.17
C LEU A 114 -6.47 0.34 -9.82
N TRP A 115 -7.31 1.29 -10.24
CA TRP A 115 -8.68 1.51 -9.74
C TRP A 115 -9.60 0.95 -10.80
N ASN A 116 -10.63 0.21 -10.39
CA ASN A 116 -11.55 -0.38 -11.35
C ASN A 116 -12.49 0.67 -11.96
N MET A 117 -12.75 0.54 -13.27
CA MET A 117 -13.24 1.60 -14.17
C MET A 117 -14.77 1.79 -14.18
N ASP A 118 -15.52 1.22 -13.22
CA ASP A 118 -16.95 0.95 -13.40
C ASP A 118 -17.93 2.08 -13.01
N THR A 119 -17.48 3.33 -12.79
CA THR A 119 -18.42 4.45 -12.55
C THR A 119 -18.39 5.51 -13.67
N ALA A 120 -19.57 6.04 -14.01
CA ALA A 120 -19.76 6.98 -15.11
C ALA A 120 -18.97 8.30 -14.96
N GLU A 121 -18.58 8.65 -13.74
CA GLU A 121 -17.73 9.80 -13.40
C GLU A 121 -16.24 9.56 -13.68
N LEU A 122 -15.78 8.30 -13.69
CA LEU A 122 -14.37 7.91 -13.91
C LEU A 122 -13.97 7.82 -15.40
N LYS A 123 -14.89 8.09 -16.33
CA LYS A 123 -14.60 8.04 -17.78
C LYS A 123 -13.50 9.00 -18.24
N ALA A 124 -13.25 10.10 -17.51
CA ALA A 124 -12.11 10.99 -17.76
C ALA A 124 -10.78 10.38 -17.26
N SER A 125 -10.79 9.68 -16.12
CA SER A 125 -9.65 8.93 -15.56
C SER A 125 -9.27 7.70 -16.41
N ASN A 126 -10.12 7.28 -17.35
CA ASN A 126 -9.82 6.19 -18.28
C ASN A 126 -8.59 6.48 -19.15
N GLY A 127 -8.43 7.72 -19.64
CA GLY A 127 -7.28 8.08 -20.47
C GLY A 127 -5.95 8.01 -19.70
N LEU A 128 -5.95 8.50 -18.45
CA LEU A 128 -4.75 8.48 -17.61
C LEU A 128 -4.39 7.06 -17.16
N ASN A 129 -5.38 6.19 -16.91
CA ASN A 129 -5.13 4.78 -16.62
C ASN A 129 -4.48 4.08 -17.82
N ASP A 130 -4.99 4.29 -19.03
CA ASP A 130 -4.41 3.72 -20.26
C ASP A 130 -2.97 4.22 -20.48
N ASP A 131 -2.70 5.51 -20.21
CA ASP A 131 -1.36 6.07 -20.24
C ASP A 131 -0.44 5.42 -19.20
N ILE A 132 -0.90 5.26 -17.96
CA ILE A 132 -0.14 4.60 -16.88
C ILE A 132 0.16 3.14 -17.26
N LEU A 133 -0.83 2.40 -17.76
CA LEU A 133 -0.65 1.01 -18.19
C LEU A 133 0.39 0.92 -19.30
N SER A 134 0.29 1.77 -20.32
CA SER A 134 1.25 1.82 -21.43
C SER A 134 2.66 2.17 -20.96
N MET A 135 2.80 3.15 -20.06
CA MET A 135 4.09 3.51 -19.46
C MET A 135 4.66 2.37 -18.60
N LEU A 136 3.82 1.64 -17.86
CA LEU A 136 4.26 0.48 -17.08
C LEU A 136 4.72 -0.66 -17.99
N GLU A 137 4.02 -0.92 -19.09
CA GLU A 137 4.41 -1.90 -20.11
C GLU A 137 5.82 -1.60 -20.65
N GLU A 138 6.07 -0.36 -21.05
CA GLU A 138 7.36 0.08 -21.57
C GLU A 138 8.46 0.00 -20.50
N LYS A 139 8.24 0.67 -19.35
CA LYS A 139 9.28 0.86 -18.32
C LYS A 139 9.58 -0.40 -17.51
N LEU A 140 8.64 -1.34 -17.44
CA LEU A 140 8.86 -2.68 -16.90
C LEU A 140 9.18 -3.72 -17.99
N SER A 141 9.32 -3.30 -19.26
CA SER A 141 9.64 -4.18 -20.39
C SER A 141 8.77 -5.45 -20.41
N LEU A 142 7.45 -5.25 -20.36
CA LEU A 142 6.47 -6.34 -20.32
C LEU A 142 6.08 -6.76 -21.74
N ASP A 143 6.00 -8.07 -21.97
CA ASP A 143 5.53 -8.65 -23.24
C ASP A 143 3.99 -8.81 -23.30
N ILE A 144 3.28 -8.24 -22.33
CA ILE A 144 1.82 -8.35 -22.20
C ILE A 144 1.16 -6.98 -22.31
N ARG A 145 -0.02 -6.95 -22.92
CA ARG A 145 -0.92 -5.79 -22.88
C ARG A 145 -1.74 -5.81 -21.60
N LEU A 146 -1.41 -4.93 -20.67
CA LEU A 146 -2.06 -4.84 -19.37
C LEU A 146 -3.53 -4.45 -19.50
N SER A 147 -3.87 -3.56 -20.42
CA SER A 147 -5.25 -3.14 -20.67
C SER A 147 -6.15 -4.32 -21.05
N GLU A 148 -5.68 -5.21 -21.92
CA GLU A 148 -6.41 -6.41 -22.33
C GLU A 148 -6.44 -7.47 -21.23
N ALA A 149 -5.32 -7.66 -20.53
CA ALA A 149 -5.22 -8.69 -19.51
C ALA A 149 -6.05 -8.35 -18.24
N LEU A 150 -6.12 -7.06 -17.86
CA LEU A 150 -6.87 -6.59 -16.70
C LEU A 150 -8.38 -6.60 -16.93
N GLN A 151 -8.86 -6.63 -18.18
CA GLN A 151 -10.27 -6.87 -18.49
C GLN A 151 -10.72 -8.30 -18.16
N GLN A 152 -9.80 -9.26 -18.20
CA GLN A 152 -10.10 -10.66 -17.92
C GLN A 152 -9.86 -11.03 -16.45
N LYS A 153 -8.87 -10.40 -15.81
CA LYS A 153 -8.46 -10.69 -14.44
C LYS A 153 -8.02 -9.43 -13.71
N ASN A 154 -8.61 -9.18 -12.56
CA ASN A 154 -8.26 -8.05 -11.70
C ASN A 154 -6.91 -8.20 -10.97
N ASN A 155 -6.18 -9.32 -11.14
CA ASN A 155 -4.86 -9.53 -10.56
C ASN A 155 -4.00 -10.31 -11.55
N ILE A 156 -2.83 -9.77 -11.88
CA ILE A 156 -1.88 -10.35 -12.82
C ILE A 156 -0.49 -10.37 -12.19
N LYS A 157 0.16 -11.54 -12.24
CA LYS A 157 1.60 -11.66 -11.98
C LYS A 157 2.36 -11.20 -13.22
N LEU A 158 3.10 -10.11 -13.11
CA LEU A 158 3.89 -9.55 -14.22
C LEU A 158 5.20 -10.32 -14.42
N ARG A 159 5.88 -10.60 -13.31
CA ARG A 159 7.07 -11.46 -13.23
C ARG A 159 7.27 -11.92 -11.79
N ASP A 160 8.39 -12.57 -11.48
CA ASP A 160 8.62 -13.00 -10.11
C ASP A 160 8.57 -11.82 -9.13
N ARG A 161 7.87 -11.98 -8.00
CA ARG A 161 7.63 -10.94 -6.98
C ARG A 161 7.01 -9.61 -7.46
N VAL A 162 6.53 -9.49 -8.70
CA VAL A 162 5.90 -8.26 -9.22
C VAL A 162 4.48 -8.55 -9.71
N TYR A 163 3.52 -7.81 -9.18
CA TYR A 163 2.10 -7.98 -9.44
C TYR A 163 1.42 -6.64 -9.75
N ILE A 164 0.32 -6.69 -10.50
CA ILE A 164 -0.59 -5.57 -10.74
C ILE A 164 -2.01 -6.01 -10.42
N ASN A 165 -2.77 -5.14 -9.73
CA ASN A 165 -4.14 -5.43 -9.31
C ASN A 165 -5.06 -4.26 -9.65
N MET A 166 -6.24 -4.55 -10.20
CA MET A 166 -7.38 -3.63 -10.21
C MET A 166 -8.16 -3.79 -8.91
N ALA A 167 -8.37 -2.68 -8.21
CA ALA A 167 -9.13 -2.62 -6.96
C ALA A 167 -10.21 -1.56 -7.09
N GLU A 168 -11.37 -1.79 -6.50
CA GLU A 168 -12.37 -0.73 -6.39
C GLU A 168 -11.86 0.41 -5.50
N LYS A 169 -12.35 1.62 -5.73
CA LYS A 169 -12.06 2.75 -4.87
C LYS A 169 -12.61 2.45 -3.47
N PHE A 170 -11.72 2.28 -2.51
CA PHE A 170 -12.12 2.15 -1.12
C PHE A 170 -12.64 3.50 -0.62
N GLU A 171 -13.89 3.50 -0.19
CA GLU A 171 -14.51 4.67 0.43
C GLU A 171 -14.57 4.46 1.94
N TRP A 172 -14.05 5.44 2.68
CA TRP A 172 -14.10 5.38 4.14
C TRP A 172 -15.55 5.49 4.60
N PRO A 173 -15.98 4.65 5.55
CA PRO A 173 -17.34 4.73 6.09
C PRO A 173 -17.54 6.07 6.82
N GLU A 174 -18.64 6.76 6.51
CA GLU A 174 -19.08 7.98 7.19
C GLU A 174 -20.36 7.70 7.98
N LEU A 175 -20.51 8.33 9.13
CA LEU A 175 -21.66 8.13 10.04
C LEU A 175 -23.00 8.52 9.39
N ASP A 176 -22.98 9.51 8.51
CA ASP A 176 -24.17 10.10 7.88
C ASP A 176 -24.47 9.49 6.50
N ARG A 177 -23.84 8.36 6.16
CA ARG A 177 -24.01 7.71 4.85
C ARG A 177 -25.15 6.70 4.88
N ASP A 178 -25.92 6.66 3.79
CA ASP A 178 -26.88 5.58 3.55
C ASP A 178 -26.19 4.22 3.54
N ILE A 179 -26.81 3.22 4.19
CA ILE A 179 -26.31 1.84 4.23
C ILE A 179 -26.33 1.29 2.79
N ILE A 180 -25.13 1.09 2.24
CA ILE A 180 -24.96 0.65 0.84
C ILE A 180 -25.35 -0.83 0.68
N ASP A 181 -25.14 -1.64 1.72
CA ASP A 181 -25.52 -3.05 1.76
C ASP A 181 -25.66 -3.50 3.23
N GLU A 182 -26.70 -4.29 3.54
CA GLU A 182 -27.01 -4.78 4.89
C GLU A 182 -26.06 -5.92 5.33
N ASN A 183 -25.32 -6.54 4.39
CA ASN A 183 -24.51 -7.74 4.66
C ASN A 183 -23.01 -7.57 4.36
N ILE A 184 -22.39 -6.50 4.88
CA ILE A 184 -20.93 -6.32 4.77
C ILE A 184 -20.22 -6.99 5.95
N PHE A 185 -19.35 -7.95 5.66
CA PHE A 185 -18.53 -8.60 6.67
C PHE A 185 -17.23 -7.82 6.94
N CYS A 186 -17.06 -7.29 8.15
CA CYS A 186 -15.87 -6.53 8.56
C CYS A 186 -14.93 -7.36 9.44
N TYR A 187 -13.64 -7.35 9.09
CA TYR A 187 -12.58 -8.01 9.85
C TYR A 187 -12.01 -7.15 10.99
N ALA A 188 -12.42 -5.87 11.08
CA ALA A 188 -11.90 -4.95 12.08
C ALA A 188 -12.29 -5.39 13.51
N LEU A 189 -11.35 -5.23 14.43
CA LEU A 189 -11.37 -5.67 15.83
C LEU A 189 -11.56 -7.18 16.08
N ARG A 190 -11.80 -7.97 15.03
CA ARG A 190 -11.78 -9.45 15.09
C ARG A 190 -10.40 -9.99 14.69
N ASP A 191 -10.04 -9.71 13.43
CA ASP A 191 -8.83 -10.21 12.80
C ASP A 191 -7.86 -9.08 12.44
N GLN A 192 -8.27 -7.82 12.54
CA GLN A 192 -7.45 -6.67 12.18
C GLN A 192 -7.72 -5.51 13.13
N LEU A 193 -6.69 -4.79 13.57
CA LEU A 193 -6.86 -3.57 14.37
C LEU A 193 -5.90 -2.50 13.86
N GLY A 194 -6.19 -1.24 14.11
CA GLY A 194 -5.25 -0.14 13.93
C GLY A 194 -4.65 0.26 15.28
N ILE A 195 -3.41 0.74 15.26
CA ILE A 195 -2.72 1.38 16.38
C ILE A 195 -2.26 2.75 15.88
N LEU A 196 -2.83 3.83 16.41
CA LEU A 196 -2.45 5.18 16.01
C LEU A 196 -1.07 5.56 16.57
N VAL A 197 -0.53 6.70 16.14
CA VAL A 197 0.78 7.21 16.58
C VAL A 197 0.89 7.48 18.09
N ASP A 198 -0.23 7.61 18.80
CA ASP A 198 -0.33 7.78 20.25
C ASP A 198 -0.55 6.46 21.01
N GLY A 199 -0.61 5.33 20.30
CA GLY A 199 -0.87 4.00 20.87
C GLY A 199 -2.35 3.63 20.97
N THR A 200 -3.28 4.50 20.57
CA THR A 200 -4.72 4.22 20.58
C THR A 200 -5.06 3.06 19.64
N VAL A 201 -5.81 2.07 20.14
CA VAL A 201 -6.29 0.94 19.34
C VAL A 201 -7.64 1.28 18.71
N VAL A 202 -7.75 1.11 17.39
CA VAL A 202 -8.94 1.47 16.61
C VAL A 202 -9.38 0.32 15.68
N PRO A 203 -10.64 0.27 15.24
CA PRO A 203 -11.00 -0.51 14.06
C PRO A 203 -10.21 0.01 12.86
N CYS A 204 -9.58 -0.87 12.08
CA CYS A 204 -8.70 -0.46 10.99
C CYS A 204 -9.41 0.34 9.87
N CYS A 205 -10.74 0.32 9.81
CA CYS A 205 -11.56 0.99 8.79
C CYS A 205 -12.34 2.20 9.32
N LEU A 206 -12.35 2.48 10.63
CA LEU A 206 -13.16 3.55 11.24
C LEU A 206 -12.25 4.49 12.03
N ILE A 207 -11.43 5.25 11.31
CA ILE A 207 -10.53 6.23 11.91
C ILE A 207 -11.11 7.62 11.60
N VAL A 208 -11.50 8.33 12.66
CA VAL A 208 -11.96 9.71 12.55
C VAL A 208 -10.73 10.60 12.32
N LYS A 209 -10.83 11.47 11.31
CA LYS A 209 -9.90 12.51 10.83
C LYS A 209 -8.70 12.85 11.75
N GLU A 210 -7.53 12.95 11.10
CA GLU A 210 -6.30 13.66 11.54
C GLU A 210 -5.25 12.92 12.39
N ASN A 211 -5.12 11.58 12.34
CA ASN A 211 -3.91 10.94 12.88
C ASN A 211 -3.37 9.81 12.00
N THR A 212 -2.06 9.87 11.73
CA THR A 212 -1.30 8.81 11.06
C THR A 212 -1.36 7.55 11.92
N ALA A 213 -1.47 6.37 11.31
CA ALA A 213 -1.68 5.15 12.07
C ALA A 213 -1.08 3.88 11.42
N TRP A 214 -0.99 2.83 12.23
CA TRP A 214 -0.43 1.53 11.88
C TRP A 214 -1.52 0.47 11.86
N LYS A 215 -1.65 -0.32 10.79
CA LYS A 215 -2.61 -1.45 10.76
C LYS A 215 -1.91 -2.74 11.17
N TYR A 216 -2.55 -3.45 12.05
CA TYR A 216 -2.26 -4.82 12.44
C TYR A 216 -3.29 -5.76 11.79
N ILE A 217 -2.83 -6.94 11.39
CA ILE A 217 -3.70 -8.06 10.99
C ILE A 217 -3.28 -9.28 11.82
N ARG A 218 -4.20 -9.82 12.61
CA ARG A 218 -4.13 -11.15 13.22
C ARG A 218 -4.32 -12.17 12.10
N ASN A 219 -3.31 -12.99 11.85
CA ASN A 219 -3.55 -14.25 11.16
C ASN A 219 -4.20 -15.19 12.17
N ILE A 220 -5.50 -15.45 12.02
CA ILE A 220 -6.07 -16.67 12.60
C ILE A 220 -5.72 -17.78 11.63
N THR A 221 -4.95 -18.75 12.12
CA THR A 221 -4.70 -20.05 11.47
C THR A 221 -5.99 -20.70 11.00
#